data_AF-A0A3N4KZV4-F1
#
_entry.id   AF-A0A3N4KZV4-F1
#
_cell.length_a   1.000
_cell.length_b   1.000
_cell.length_c   1.000
_cell.angle_alpha   90.00
_cell.angle_beta   90.00
_cell.angle_gamma   90.00
#
_symmetry.space_group_name_H-M   'P 1'
#
loop_
_entity.id
_entity.type
_entity.pdbx_description
1 polymer ?
#
loop_
_entity_poly.entity_id
_entity_poly.type
_entity_poly.pdbx_seq_one_letter_code
_entity_poly.pdbx_strand_id
1 'polypeptide(L)'
;MSDKQQREFNNLRDEQAAQNRGSMKEHWEAKLLGKKVVDGAVSEASTFSKNDLPSGHRVLGKDSMMTLDYRPERLNVHVDEDGTCNRISMG
;
A
#
# COMPACT_ATOMS: atom_id res chain seq x y z
N MET A 1 -30.45 1.62 19.64
CA MET A 1 -29.39 0.60 19.67
C MET A 1 -28.72 0.70 21.03
N SER A 2 -28.42 -0.42 21.70
CA SER A 2 -27.75 -0.40 23.01
C SER A 2 -26.27 -0.03 22.84
N ASP A 3 -25.69 0.70 23.79
CA ASP A 3 -24.27 1.09 23.79
C ASP A 3 -23.32 -0.12 23.64
N LYS A 4 -23.74 -1.30 24.13
CA LYS A 4 -22.99 -2.56 23.96
C LYS A 4 -22.97 -3.01 22.49
N GLN A 5 -24.11 -2.94 21.81
CA GLN A 5 -24.24 -3.33 20.40
C GLN A 5 -23.48 -2.36 19.48
N GLN A 6 -23.45 -1.07 19.82
CA GLN A 6 -22.72 -0.06 19.05
C GLN A 6 -21.20 -0.29 19.09
N ARG A 7 -20.66 -0.66 20.26
CA ARG A 7 -19.23 -0.96 20.44
C ARG A 7 -18.82 -2.22 19.69
N GLU A 8 -19.62 -3.28 19.78
CA GLU A 8 -19.38 -4.53 19.05
C GLU A 8 -19.38 -4.31 17.53
N PHE A 9 -20.32 -3.51 17.00
CA PHE A 9 -20.36 -3.16 15.58
C PHE A 9 -19.13 -2.39 15.12
N ASN A 10 -18.66 -1.43 15.92
CA ASN A 10 -17.45 -0.66 15.61
C ASN A 10 -16.21 -1.58 15.59
N ASN A 11 -16.07 -2.46 16.59
CA ASN A 11 -14.94 -3.40 16.64
C ASN A 11 -14.93 -4.36 15.44
N LEU A 12 -16.09 -4.94 15.07
CA LEU A 12 -16.19 -5.83 13.92
C LEU A 12 -15.76 -5.14 12.61
N ARG A 13 -16.17 -3.88 12.44
CA ARG A 13 -15.81 -3.09 11.25
C ARG A 13 -14.30 -2.84 11.18
N ASP A 14 -13.68 -2.52 12.30
CA ASP A 14 -12.24 -2.24 12.37
C ASP A 14 -11.41 -3.51 12.12
N GLU A 15 -11.85 -4.66 12.64
CA GLU A 15 -11.25 -5.97 12.39
C GLU A 15 -11.32 -6.36 10.90
N GLN A 16 -12.48 -6.21 10.26
CA GLN A 16 -12.64 -6.46 8.82
C GLN A 16 -11.75 -5.53 7.98
N ALA A 17 -11.66 -4.25 8.35
CA ALA A 17 -10.79 -3.31 7.68
C ALA A 17 -9.31 -3.67 7.86
N ALA A 18 -8.89 -4.14 9.05
CA ALA A 18 -7.52 -4.61 9.29
C ALA A 18 -7.18 -5.86 8.47
N GLN A 19 -8.10 -6.82 8.40
CA GLN A 19 -7.93 -8.03 7.62
C GLN A 19 -7.82 -7.72 6.11
N ASN A 20 -8.68 -6.84 5.60
CA ASN A 20 -8.62 -6.40 4.20
C ASN A 20 -7.30 -5.70 3.87
N ARG A 21 -6.78 -4.86 4.78
CA ARG A 21 -5.46 -4.22 4.61
C ARG A 21 -4.32 -5.24 4.59
N GLY A 22 -4.36 -6.26 5.45
CA GLY A 22 -3.37 -7.34 5.47
C GLY A 22 -3.35 -8.10 4.14
N SER A 23 -4.52 -8.54 3.67
CA SER A 23 -4.67 -9.22 2.38
C SER A 23 -4.21 -8.35 1.20
N MET A 24 -4.57 -7.06 1.20
CA MET A 24 -4.16 -6.13 0.13
C MET A 24 -2.64 -5.89 0.15
N LYS A 25 -2.04 -5.76 1.33
CA LYS A 25 -0.58 -5.65 1.49
C LYS A 25 0.12 -6.86 0.89
N GLU A 26 -0.29 -8.08 1.26
CA GLU A 26 0.30 -9.32 0.76
C GLU A 26 0.14 -9.47 -0.75
N HIS A 27 -1.02 -9.10 -1.30
CA HIS A 27 -1.26 -9.09 -2.74
C HIS A 27 -0.28 -8.19 -3.50
N TRP A 28 -0.08 -6.97 -3.01
CA TRP A 28 0.86 -6.02 -3.63
C TRP A 28 2.32 -6.40 -3.38
N GLU A 29 2.66 -6.96 -2.23
CA GLU A 29 3.99 -7.50 -1.95
C GLU A 29 4.35 -8.58 -2.96
N ALA A 30 3.49 -9.59 -3.14
CA ALA A 30 3.72 -10.65 -4.11
C ALA A 30 3.84 -10.12 -5.56
N LYS A 31 3.16 -9.00 -5.87
CA LYS A 31 3.14 -8.42 -7.22
C LYS A 31 4.31 -7.49 -7.51
N LEU A 32 4.75 -6.71 -6.52
CA LEU A 32 5.71 -5.61 -6.70
C LEU A 32 7.10 -5.90 -6.15
N LEU A 33 7.25 -6.75 -5.13
CA LEU A 33 8.56 -7.04 -4.55
C LEU A 33 9.55 -7.53 -5.62
N GLY A 34 10.72 -6.89 -5.68
CA GLY A 34 11.77 -7.20 -6.64
C GLY A 34 11.51 -6.68 -8.06
N LYS A 35 10.40 -5.97 -8.31
CA LYS A 35 10.12 -5.31 -9.59
C LYS A 35 10.48 -3.84 -9.54
N LYS A 36 10.86 -3.29 -10.69
CA LYS A 36 11.22 -1.88 -10.83
C LYS A 36 9.99 -1.03 -11.13
N VAL A 37 9.73 -0.05 -10.29
CA VAL A 37 8.57 0.85 -10.44
C VAL A 37 9.00 2.06 -11.26
N VAL A 38 8.33 2.29 -12.39
CA VAL A 38 8.65 3.36 -13.32
C VAL A 38 7.48 4.32 -13.51
N ASP A 39 7.83 5.58 -13.74
CA ASP A 39 6.90 6.64 -14.10
C ASP A 39 6.69 6.66 -15.62
N GLY A 40 5.98 5.67 -16.15
CA GLY A 40 5.70 5.60 -17.60
C GLY A 40 5.47 4.21 -18.15
N ALA A 41 5.85 4.04 -19.43
CA ALA A 41 5.70 2.80 -20.16
C ALA A 41 6.63 1.71 -19.61
N VAL A 42 6.06 0.54 -19.43
CA VAL A 42 6.76 -0.68 -19.00
C VAL A 42 7.59 -1.17 -20.18
N SER A 43 8.92 -1.14 -20.07
CA SER A 43 9.82 -1.63 -21.11
C SER A 43 10.16 -3.12 -20.96
N GLU A 44 10.03 -3.64 -19.74
CA GLU A 44 10.43 -5.01 -19.40
C GLU A 44 9.37 -5.70 -18.53
N ALA A 45 9.29 -7.04 -18.60
CA ALA A 45 8.36 -7.83 -17.77
C ALA A 45 8.61 -7.67 -16.25
N SER A 46 9.82 -7.26 -15.87
CA SER A 46 10.29 -6.94 -14.51
C SER A 46 9.98 -5.49 -14.08
N THR A 47 9.43 -4.67 -14.97
CA THR A 47 9.06 -3.28 -14.69
C THR A 47 7.55 -3.16 -14.44
N PHE A 48 7.15 -2.21 -13.61
CA PHE A 48 5.76 -1.97 -13.24
C PHE A 48 5.45 -0.48 -13.34
N SER A 49 4.31 -0.11 -13.96
CA SER A 49 3.93 1.28 -14.09
C SER A 49 3.27 1.78 -12.82
N LYS A 50 3.58 3.01 -12.40
CA LYS A 50 2.83 3.68 -11.32
C LYS A 50 1.34 3.84 -11.63
N ASN A 51 0.96 3.82 -12.91
CA ASN A 51 -0.43 3.97 -13.33
C ASN A 51 -1.29 2.74 -13.00
N ASP A 52 -0.66 1.58 -12.81
CA ASP A 52 -1.33 0.33 -12.43
C ASP A 52 -1.53 0.21 -10.90
N LEU A 53 -1.07 1.21 -10.15
CA LEU A 53 -1.26 1.30 -8.70
C LEU A 53 -2.63 1.91 -8.36
N PRO A 54 -3.21 1.56 -7.20
CA PRO A 54 -4.49 2.12 -6.77
C PRO A 54 -4.41 3.64 -6.63
N SER A 55 -5.54 4.35 -6.77
CA SER A 55 -5.57 5.83 -6.76
C SER A 55 -4.89 6.46 -5.53
N GLY A 56 -5.03 5.83 -4.36
CA GLY A 56 -4.32 6.21 -3.14
C GLY A 56 -2.97 5.49 -3.04
N HIS A 57 -1.99 5.85 -3.85
CA HIS A 57 -0.62 5.30 -3.73
C HIS A 57 0.44 6.39 -3.55
N ARG A 58 1.59 6.00 -2.99
CA ARG A 58 2.78 6.83 -2.88
C ARG A 58 4.01 5.97 -3.11
N VAL A 59 4.88 6.41 -4.02
CA VAL A 59 6.19 5.80 -4.22
C VAL A 59 7.20 6.57 -3.39
N LEU A 60 7.90 5.87 -2.51
CA LEU A 60 8.83 6.42 -1.53
C LEU A 60 10.22 5.89 -1.82
N GLY A 61 11.15 6.79 -2.16
CA GLY A 61 12.57 6.44 -2.21
C GLY A 61 13.17 6.31 -0.82
N LYS A 62 14.36 5.71 -0.75
CA LYS A 62 15.16 5.50 0.48
C LYS A 62 15.30 6.74 1.38
N ASP A 63 15.47 7.92 0.79
CA ASP A 63 15.63 9.20 1.51
C ASP A 63 14.38 10.10 1.46
N SER A 64 13.22 9.53 1.13
CA SER A 64 11.99 10.32 1.01
C SER A 64 11.47 10.73 2.38
N MET A 65 11.39 12.04 2.62
CA MET A 65 10.72 12.57 3.81
C MET A 65 9.21 12.33 3.71
N MET A 66 8.63 11.71 4.74
CA MET A 66 7.20 11.44 4.81
C MET A 66 6.47 12.49 5.64
N THR A 67 5.36 12.99 5.11
CA THR A 67 4.37 13.76 5.85
C THR A 67 3.58 12.85 6.80
N LEU A 68 3.18 13.39 7.95
CA LEU A 68 2.43 12.68 9.01
C LEU A 68 0.92 12.58 8.72
N ASP A 69 0.49 12.64 7.46
CA ASP A 69 -0.92 12.47 7.09
C ASP A 69 -1.24 10.98 6.92
N TYR A 70 -1.71 10.33 7.98
CA TYR A 70 -2.07 8.92 7.95
C TYR A 70 -3.37 8.68 7.16
N ARG A 71 -3.31 7.80 6.16
CA ARG A 71 -4.45 7.37 5.35
C ARG A 71 -4.48 5.84 5.29
N PRO A 72 -5.42 5.19 6.00
CA PRO A 72 -5.41 3.73 6.14
C PRO A 72 -5.62 2.99 4.81
N GLU A 73 -6.25 3.62 3.81
CA GLU A 73 -6.38 3.07 2.45
C GLU A 73 -5.17 3.31 1.53
N ARG A 74 -4.14 4.07 1.96
CA ARG A 74 -3.02 4.43 1.09
C ARG A 74 -1.99 3.31 0.98
N LEU A 75 -1.60 2.98 -0.24
CA LEU A 75 -0.51 2.07 -0.56
C LEU A 75 0.81 2.83 -0.67
N ASN A 76 1.73 2.61 0.26
CA ASN A 76 3.10 3.10 0.16
C ASN A 76 4.01 2.02 -0.43
N VAL A 77 4.65 2.34 -1.54
CA VAL A 77 5.63 1.50 -2.23
C VAL A 77 7.02 2.05 -1.95
N HIS A 78 7.82 1.32 -1.18
CA HIS A 78 9.20 1.70 -0.88
C HIS A 78 10.12 1.13 -1.94
N VAL A 79 10.83 2.02 -2.62
CA VAL A 79 11.78 1.69 -3.67
C VAL A 79 13.20 2.06 -3.25
N ASP A 80 14.15 1.24 -3.70
CA ASP A 80 15.58 1.50 -3.55
C ASP A 80 16.04 2.59 -4.55
N GLU A 81 17.33 2.96 -4.50
CA GLU A 81 17.92 4.01 -5.35
C GLU A 81 17.82 3.70 -6.85
N ASP A 82 17.74 2.42 -7.21
CA ASP A 82 17.58 1.92 -8.58
C ASP A 82 16.11 1.89 -9.06
N GLY A 83 15.15 2.20 -8.17
CA GLY A 83 13.72 2.14 -8.40
C GLY A 83 13.10 0.76 -8.18
N THR A 84 13.84 -0.20 -7.62
CA THR A 84 13.33 -1.55 -7.31
C THR A 84 12.51 -1.52 -6.02
N CYS A 85 11.30 -2.09 -6.06
CA CYS A 85 10.45 -2.18 -4.89
C CYS A 85 11.02 -3.19 -3.87
N ASN A 86 11.37 -2.68 -2.70
CA ASN A 86 11.92 -3.44 -1.59
C ASN A 86 10.85 -3.78 -0.55
N ARG A 87 9.87 -2.88 -0.33
CA ARG A 87 8.88 -3.03 0.73
C ARG A 87 7.56 -2.34 0.40
N ILE A 88 6.46 -2.91 0.89
CA ILE A 88 5.13 -2.32 0.82
C ILE A 88 4.62 -2.03 2.24
N SER A 89 3.88 -0.94 2.40
CA SER A 89 3.17 -0.62 3.65
C SER A 89 1.84 0.07 3.35
N MET A 90 0.85 -0.15 4.20
CA MET A 90 -0.45 0.55 4.14
C MET A 90 -0.45 1.66 5.20
N GLY A 91 -0.85 2.88 4.85
CA GLY A 91 -0.95 4.01 5.81
C GLY A 91 -0.61 5.39 5.27
#